data_AF-A0A6V7JTA1-F1
#
_entry.id   AF-A0A6V7JTA1-F1
#
_cell.length_a   1.000
_cell.length_b   1.000
_cell.length_c   1.000
_cell.angle_alpha   90.00
_cell.angle_beta   90.00
_cell.angle_gamma   90.00
#
_symmetry.space_group_name_H-M   'P 1'
#
loop_
_entity.id
_entity.type
_entity.pdbx_description
1 polymer ?
#
loop_
_entity_poly.entity_id
_entity_poly.type
_entity_poly.pdbx_seq_one_letter_code
_entity_poly.pdbx_strand_id
1 'polypeptide(L)'
;GELSDGCVTEDGCMGGSDHDGEGKQVLVGICAMAKKSQSKPMKEILTRLEEFEYIKIVVFGEDVILKEPVENWPIVDCLISFHSKGFPLDKAISYANLRNPFIINNLPMQYDIQ
;
A
#
# COMPACT_ATOMS: atom_id res chain seq x y z
N GLY A 1 -21.49 40.05 -60.43
CA GLY A 1 -20.71 39.57 -59.29
C GLY A 1 -20.41 38.12 -59.56
N GLU A 2 -19.24 37.77 -60.05
CA GLU A 2 -17.92 37.76 -59.37
C GLU A 2 -17.65 36.41 -58.69
N LEU A 3 -16.49 35.85 -59.03
CA LEU A 3 -15.83 34.69 -58.44
C LEU A 3 -14.92 35.16 -57.29
N SER A 4 -14.85 34.42 -56.18
CA SER A 4 -13.71 34.33 -55.22
C SER A 4 -14.04 33.21 -54.21
N ASP A 5 -13.28 32.14 -54.01
CA ASP A 5 -11.87 31.92 -53.61
C ASP A 5 -11.55 32.34 -52.17
N GLY A 6 -10.97 31.43 -51.39
CA GLY A 6 -10.57 31.67 -49.99
C GLY A 6 -10.42 30.43 -49.10
N CYS A 7 -9.26 29.80 -49.18
CA CYS A 7 -8.67 28.87 -48.19
C CYS A 7 -8.03 29.64 -47.00
N VAL A 8 -8.08 29.11 -45.75
CA VAL A 8 -7.07 29.09 -44.65
C VAL A 8 -7.76 28.95 -43.26
N THR A 9 -7.66 27.79 -42.57
CA THR A 9 -6.72 27.33 -41.53
C THR A 9 -6.95 27.85 -40.09
N GLU A 10 -6.80 26.89 -39.16
CA GLU A 10 -6.34 27.00 -37.76
C GLU A 10 -7.27 27.59 -36.68
N ASP A 11 -7.84 26.70 -35.87
CA ASP A 11 -7.97 26.80 -34.40
C ASP A 11 -8.50 25.43 -33.91
N GLY A 12 -7.90 24.67 -33.01
CA GLY A 12 -6.74 24.81 -32.14
C GLY A 12 -6.66 23.50 -31.35
N CYS A 13 -5.44 23.00 -31.13
CA CYS A 13 -5.19 21.83 -30.29
C CYS A 13 -5.48 22.19 -28.82
N MET A 14 -6.38 21.45 -28.15
CA MET A 14 -6.25 21.15 -26.72
C MET A 14 -6.62 19.68 -26.60
N GLY A 15 -5.64 18.79 -26.62
CA GLY A 15 -4.95 18.51 -25.36
C GLY A 15 -5.93 17.78 -24.43
N GLY A 16 -6.55 16.70 -24.92
CA GLY A 16 -7.01 15.66 -24.02
C GLY A 16 -5.75 15.14 -23.36
N SER A 17 -5.47 15.60 -22.15
CA SER A 17 -4.48 14.99 -21.30
C SER A 17 -4.94 13.54 -21.13
N ASP A 18 -4.35 12.64 -21.91
CA ASP A 18 -4.34 11.22 -21.60
C ASP A 18 -3.63 11.11 -20.25
N HIS A 19 -4.37 11.34 -19.16
CA HIS A 19 -4.06 10.78 -17.86
C HIS A 19 -4.43 9.29 -17.92
N ASP A 20 -3.79 8.59 -18.86
CA ASP A 20 -3.82 7.15 -18.96
C ASP A 20 -2.93 6.61 -17.84
N GLY A 21 -3.60 6.30 -16.73
CA GLY A 21 -3.23 5.19 -15.86
C GLY A 21 -2.14 5.46 -14.83
N GLU A 22 -2.50 6.14 -13.73
CA GLU A 22 -2.03 5.63 -12.43
C GLU A 22 -2.72 4.28 -12.23
N GLY A 23 -2.11 3.22 -12.76
CA GLY A 23 -2.60 1.85 -12.61
C GLY A 23 -2.86 1.53 -11.14
N LYS A 24 -3.88 0.72 -10.85
CA LYS A 24 -4.26 0.37 -9.48
C LYS A 24 -3.02 -0.11 -8.69
N GLN A 25 -2.59 0.66 -7.70
CA GLN A 25 -1.47 0.30 -6.84
C GLN A 25 -1.89 -0.76 -5.81
N VAL A 26 -1.00 -1.71 -5.56
CA VAL A 26 -1.11 -2.71 -4.49
C VAL A 26 -0.59 -2.10 -3.20
N LEU A 27 -1.47 -2.01 -2.19
CA LEU A 27 -1.12 -1.53 -0.87
C LEU A 27 -0.52 -2.68 -0.04
N VAL A 28 0.73 -2.52 0.39
CA VAL A 28 1.43 -3.50 1.24
C VAL A 28 1.53 -2.93 2.66
N GLY A 29 0.79 -3.51 3.59
CA GLY A 29 0.78 -3.14 5.00
C GLY A 29 1.90 -3.79 5.80
N ILE A 30 2.63 -3.00 6.58
CA ILE A 30 3.64 -3.49 7.53
C ILE A 30 3.07 -3.37 8.95
N CYS A 31 2.71 -4.50 9.53
CA CYS A 31 2.13 -4.59 10.87
C CYS A 31 3.12 -5.26 11.84
N ALA A 32 4.00 -4.45 12.44
CA ALA A 32 4.99 -4.91 13.41
C ALA A 32 5.36 -3.78 14.38
N MET A 33 5.84 -4.13 15.57
CA MET A 33 6.37 -3.17 16.55
C MET A 33 7.52 -2.34 15.96
N ALA A 34 7.72 -1.10 16.42
CA ALA A 34 8.69 -0.16 15.84
C ALA A 34 10.11 -0.73 15.76
N LYS A 35 10.53 -1.47 16.78
CA LYS A 35 11.85 -2.13 16.82
C LYS A 35 12.10 -3.08 15.64
N LYS A 36 11.04 -3.73 15.13
CA LYS A 36 11.12 -4.64 13.98
C LYS A 36 10.89 -3.90 12.66
N SER A 37 9.85 -3.07 12.57
CA SER A 37 9.52 -2.32 11.35
C SER A 37 10.61 -1.33 10.94
N GLN A 38 11.37 -0.80 11.89
CA GLN A 38 12.48 0.13 11.64
C GLN A 38 13.87 -0.52 11.62
N SER A 39 13.97 -1.84 11.76
CA SER A 39 15.24 -2.54 11.73
C SER A 39 15.94 -2.40 10.38
N LYS A 40 17.29 -2.40 10.36
CA LYS A 40 18.07 -2.29 9.12
C LYS A 40 17.64 -3.32 8.06
N PRO A 41 17.46 -4.62 8.38
CA PRO A 41 16.98 -5.60 7.40
C PRO A 41 15.57 -5.29 6.87
N MET A 42 14.66 -4.79 7.71
CA MET A 42 13.32 -4.43 7.25
C MET A 42 13.36 -3.25 6.28
N LYS A 43 14.06 -2.17 6.65
CA LYS A 43 14.20 -0.98 5.81
C LYS A 43 14.77 -1.32 4.43
N GLU A 44 15.78 -2.16 4.39
CA GLU A 44 16.38 -2.67 3.15
C GLU A 44 15.37 -3.39 2.25
N ILE A 45 14.47 -4.20 2.84
CA ILE A 45 13.40 -4.88 2.09
C ILE A 45 12.37 -3.87 1.60
N LEU A 46 11.93 -2.97 2.46
CA LEU A 46 10.91 -1.97 2.14
C LEU A 46 11.38 -1.02 1.03
N THR A 47 12.62 -0.54 1.10
CA THR A 47 13.19 0.33 0.06
C THR A 47 13.20 -0.34 -1.31
N ARG A 48 13.54 -1.64 -1.37
CA ARG A 48 13.47 -2.41 -2.64
C ARG A 48 12.04 -2.61 -3.14
N LEU A 49 11.06 -2.74 -2.24
CA LEU A 49 9.65 -2.85 -2.60
C LEU A 49 9.08 -1.52 -3.12
N GLU A 50 9.57 -0.39 -2.60
CA GLU A 50 9.18 0.96 -3.03
C GLU A 50 9.70 1.33 -4.43
N GLU A 51 10.70 0.61 -4.97
CA GLU A 51 11.17 0.78 -6.35
C GLU A 51 10.14 0.34 -7.40
N PHE A 52 9.13 -0.44 -7.01
CA PHE A 52 8.05 -0.87 -7.91
C PHE A 52 6.93 0.16 -7.95
N GLU A 53 6.68 0.75 -9.12
CA GLU A 53 5.67 1.80 -9.35
C GLU A 53 4.24 1.41 -8.93
N TYR A 54 3.92 0.11 -8.99
CA TYR A 54 2.61 -0.42 -8.63
C TYR A 54 2.49 -0.81 -7.15
N ILE A 55 3.53 -0.61 -6.33
CA ILE A 55 3.52 -0.97 -4.91
C ILE A 55 3.56 0.29 -4.05
N LYS A 56 2.68 0.35 -3.05
CA LYS A 56 2.70 1.40 -2.04
C LYS A 56 2.77 0.78 -0.65
N ILE A 57 3.80 1.16 0.12
CA ILE A 57 4.00 0.67 1.48
C ILE A 57 3.17 1.51 2.47
N VAL A 58 2.50 0.82 3.39
CA VAL A 58 1.74 1.42 4.49
C VAL A 58 2.24 0.84 5.82
N VAL A 59 3.02 1.61 6.58
CA VAL A 59 3.50 1.16 7.90
C VAL A 59 2.46 1.49 8.97
N PHE A 60 2.01 0.48 9.71
CA PHE A 60 1.03 0.68 10.76
C PHE A 60 1.74 1.29 11.97
N GLY A 61 1.23 2.43 12.47
CA GLY A 61 1.79 3.06 13.67
C GLY A 61 1.63 2.16 14.89
N GLU A 62 2.60 2.19 15.81
CA GLU A 62 2.57 1.34 17.00
C GLU A 62 1.36 1.66 17.90
N ASP A 63 0.99 2.93 18.02
CA ASP A 63 -0.23 3.34 18.72
C ASP A 63 -1.50 2.76 18.07
N VAL A 64 -1.55 2.66 16.74
CA VAL A 64 -2.67 2.03 16.04
C VAL A 64 -2.72 0.54 16.36
N ILE A 65 -1.58 -0.15 16.26
CA ILE A 65 -1.48 -1.58 16.55
C ILE A 65 -1.89 -1.89 18.00
N LEU A 66 -1.45 -1.08 18.96
CA LEU A 66 -1.70 -1.33 20.37
C LEU A 66 -3.07 -0.85 20.84
N LYS A 67 -3.44 0.39 20.50
CA LYS A 67 -4.57 1.11 21.15
C LYS A 67 -5.84 1.08 20.31
N GLU A 68 -5.74 1.14 18.99
CA GLU A 68 -6.92 1.22 18.13
C GLU A 68 -7.57 -0.15 17.90
N PRO A 69 -8.91 -0.24 17.80
CA PRO A 69 -9.59 -1.45 17.39
C PRO A 69 -9.24 -1.79 15.92
N VAL A 70 -9.30 -3.08 15.55
CA VAL A 70 -8.77 -3.57 14.25
C VAL A 70 -9.56 -3.05 13.04
N GLU A 71 -10.80 -2.63 13.26
CA GLU A 71 -11.67 -1.98 12.28
C GLU A 71 -11.09 -0.63 11.84
N ASN A 72 -10.33 0.06 12.71
CA ASN A 72 -9.74 1.36 12.43
C ASN A 72 -8.34 1.28 11.79
N TRP A 73 -7.78 0.08 11.65
CA TRP A 73 -6.45 -0.08 11.07
C TRP A 73 -6.47 0.22 9.56
N PRO A 74 -5.32 0.63 8.97
CA PRO A 74 -5.26 0.91 7.53
C PRO A 74 -5.70 -0.29 6.70
N ILE A 75 -6.42 -0.05 5.60
CA ILE A 75 -6.83 -1.11 4.66
C ILE A 75 -5.69 -1.32 3.67
N VAL A 76 -5.30 -2.58 3.47
CA VAL A 76 -4.21 -2.97 2.56
C VAL A 76 -4.58 -4.22 1.77
N ASP A 77 -3.97 -4.41 0.61
CA ASP A 77 -4.18 -5.59 -0.25
C ASP A 77 -3.32 -6.76 0.21
N CYS A 78 -2.11 -6.48 0.69
CA CYS A 78 -1.16 -7.46 1.23
C CYS A 78 -0.75 -7.06 2.65
N LEU A 79 -0.57 -8.04 3.54
CA LEU A 79 -0.09 -7.81 4.89
C LEU A 79 1.22 -8.56 5.14
N ILE A 80 2.23 -7.82 5.59
CA ILE A 80 3.46 -8.35 6.18
C ILE A 80 3.43 -8.01 7.67
N SER A 81 3.45 -9.03 8.52
CA SER A 81 3.40 -8.86 9.97
C SER A 81 4.47 -9.66 10.69
N PHE A 82 5.09 -9.09 11.72
CA PHE A 82 6.14 -9.79 12.47
C PHE A 82 5.84 -9.76 13.96
N HIS A 83 5.68 -10.95 14.54
CA HIS A 83 5.59 -11.12 15.97
C HIS A 83 6.91 -10.74 16.64
N SER A 84 6.79 -10.03 17.75
CA SER A 84 7.88 -9.72 18.68
C SER A 84 7.28 -9.48 20.06
N LYS A 85 8.13 -9.44 21.09
CA LYS A 85 7.67 -9.20 22.47
C LYS A 85 6.79 -7.95 22.54
N GLY A 86 5.55 -8.10 23.02
CA GLY A 86 4.56 -7.02 23.14
C GLY A 86 3.69 -6.79 21.91
N PHE A 87 3.89 -7.53 20.81
CA PHE A 87 3.02 -7.46 19.64
C PHE A 87 1.69 -8.20 19.88
N PRO A 88 0.53 -7.57 19.64
CA PRO A 88 -0.77 -8.20 19.87
C PRO A 88 -1.15 -9.11 18.69
N LEU A 89 -0.61 -10.34 18.68
CA LEU A 89 -0.82 -11.31 17.60
C LEU A 89 -2.30 -11.60 17.35
N ASP A 90 -3.12 -11.72 18.41
CA ASP A 90 -4.55 -11.97 18.28
C ASP A 90 -5.29 -10.84 17.55
N LYS A 91 -4.85 -9.58 17.73
CA LYS A 91 -5.38 -8.43 16.97
C LYS A 91 -4.98 -8.51 15.51
N ALA A 92 -3.74 -8.89 15.21
CA ALA A 92 -3.28 -9.05 13.82
C ALA A 92 -4.04 -10.17 13.09
N ILE A 93 -4.33 -11.29 13.78
CA ILE A 93 -5.16 -12.38 13.23
C ILE A 93 -6.61 -11.91 13.02
N SER A 94 -7.18 -11.18 13.99
CA SER A 94 -8.53 -10.63 13.88
C SER A 94 -8.64 -9.64 12.71
N TYR A 95 -7.64 -8.78 12.52
CA TYR A 95 -7.53 -7.89 11.37
C TYR A 95 -7.45 -8.67 10.04
N ALA A 96 -6.61 -9.72 9.99
CA ALA A 96 -6.47 -10.55 8.79
C ALA A 96 -7.79 -11.25 8.43
N ASN A 97 -8.53 -11.74 9.41
CA ASN A 97 -9.86 -12.34 9.18
C ASN A 97 -10.91 -11.30 8.74
N LEU A 98 -10.87 -10.09 9.32
CA LEU A 98 -11.80 -9.00 9.00
C LEU A 98 -11.60 -8.45 7.59
N ARG A 99 -10.34 -8.24 7.19
CA ARG A 99 -9.98 -7.54 5.94
C ARG A 99 -9.59 -8.49 4.80
N ASN A 100 -9.28 -9.76 5.11
CA ASN A 100 -8.83 -10.79 4.18
C ASN A 100 -7.73 -10.35 3.18
N PRO A 101 -6.64 -9.69 3.64
CA PRO A 101 -5.54 -9.33 2.75
C PRO A 101 -4.72 -10.57 2.38
N PHE A 102 -3.92 -10.47 1.32
CA PHE A 102 -2.92 -11.50 1.00
C PHE A 102 -1.82 -11.49 2.08
N ILE A 103 -1.78 -12.56 2.87
CA ILE A 103 -0.84 -12.69 3.98
C ILE A 103 0.50 -13.23 3.47
N ILE A 104 1.54 -12.41 3.50
CA ILE A 104 2.88 -12.77 2.98
C ILE A 104 3.60 -13.75 3.90
N ASN A 105 3.44 -13.59 5.21
CA ASN A 105 4.06 -14.43 6.22
C ASN A 105 2.99 -15.19 7.01
N ASN A 106 3.18 -16.47 7.29
CA ASN A 106 2.18 -17.23 8.02
C ASN A 106 2.04 -16.69 9.46
N LEU A 107 0.90 -16.04 9.76
CA LEU A 107 0.58 -15.49 11.08
C LEU A 107 0.38 -16.59 12.14
N PRO A 108 -0.44 -17.64 11.91
CA PRO A 108 -0.61 -18.75 12.85
C PRO A 108 0.68 -19.48 13.24
N MET A 109 1.64 -19.64 12.31
CA MET A 109 2.89 -20.34 12.61
C MET A 109 3.83 -19.55 13.54
N GLN A 110 3.49 -18.31 13.91
CA GLN A 110 4.31 -17.51 14.82
C GLN A 110 4.02 -17.74 16.30
N TYR A 111 2.99 -18.52 16.65
CA TYR A 111 2.78 -18.96 18.04
C TYR A 111 3.93 -19.83 18.56
N ASP A 112 4.67 -20.51 17.67
CA ASP A 112 5.77 -21.43 18.01
C ASP A 112 7.10 -20.72 18.37
N ILE A 113 7.16 -19.38 18.27
CA ILE A 113 8.40 -18.59 18.42
C ILE A 113 8.39 -17.72 19.70
N GLN A 114 7.67 -18.16 20.75
CA GLN A 114 7.60 -17.45 22.03
C GLN A 114 8.86 -17.61 22.90
#